data_AF-A0A850I032-F1
#
_entry.id   AF-A0A850I032-F1
#
_cell.length_a   1.000
_cell.length_b   1.000
_cell.length_c   1.000
_cell.angle_alpha   90.00
_cell.angle_beta   90.00
_cell.angle_gamma   90.00
#
_symmetry.space_group_name_H-M   'P 1'
#
loop_
_entity.id
_entity.type
_entity.pdbx_description
1 polymer ?
#
loop_
_entity_poly.entity_id
_entity_poly.type
_entity_poly.pdbx_seq_one_letter_code
_entity_poly.pdbx_strand_id
1 'polypeptide(L)' 'MSSSPEKLIYMANQIGKFFHSQGHDRAVQGISEHIWKFWDPRMRKQIFAHLDAGGAGLDPDVLDALQKLKQQA' A
#
# COMPACT_ATOMS: atom_id res chain seq x y z
N MET A 1 -11.66 -4.33 -15.86
CA MET A 1 -11.61 -5.25 -14.71
C MET A 1 -11.40 -4.39 -13.47
N SER A 2 -12.47 -4.08 -12.74
CA SER A 2 -12.40 -3.30 -11.51
C SER A 2 -11.74 -4.16 -10.44
N SER A 3 -10.53 -3.82 -9.99
CA SER A 3 -9.92 -4.49 -8.84
C SER A 3 -10.76 -4.15 -7.62
N SER A 4 -11.38 -5.15 -6.98
CA SER A 4 -12.11 -4.92 -5.74
C SER A 4 -11.16 -4.49 -4.62
N PRO A 5 -11.64 -3.74 -3.60
CA PRO A 5 -10.81 -3.31 -2.47
C PRO A 5 -10.05 -4.47 -1.81
N GLU A 6 -10.67 -5.65 -1.66
CA GLU A 6 -9.98 -6.81 -1.06
C GLU A 6 -8.78 -7.27 -1.88
N LYS A 7 -8.89 -7.22 -3.22
CA LYS A 7 -7.78 -7.58 -4.10
C LYS A 7 -6.62 -6.59 -3.98
N LEU A 8 -6.92 -5.29 -3.85
CA LEU A 8 -5.88 -4.28 -3.63
C LEU A 8 -5.17 -4.48 -2.30
N ILE A 9 -5.92 -4.74 -1.22
CA ILE A 9 -5.35 -5.03 0.11
C ILE A 9 -4.44 -6.26 0.04
N TYR A 10 -4.91 -7.35 -0.58
CA TYR A 10 -4.12 -8.54 -0.77
C TYR A 10 -2.80 -8.26 -1.52
N MET A 11 -2.86 -7.54 -2.65
CA MET A 11 -1.67 -7.20 -3.42
C MET A 11 -0.71 -6.29 -2.65
N ALA A 12 -1.24 -5.30 -1.91
CA ALA A 12 -0.43 -4.40 -1.08
C ALA A 12 0.33 -5.18 0.01
N ASN A 13 -0.33 -6.13 0.67
CA ASN A 13 0.30 -7.00 1.68
C ASN A 13 1.33 -7.95 1.06
N GLN A 14 1.11 -8.45 -0.16
CA GLN A 14 2.13 -9.24 -0.86
C GLN A 14 3.40 -8.42 -1.14
N ILE A 15 3.25 -7.15 -1.52
CA ILE A 15 4.38 -6.23 -1.66
C ILE A 15 5.05 -6.02 -0.30
N GLY A 16 4.28 -5.82 0.77
CA GLY A 16 4.78 -5.69 2.14
C GLY A 16 5.65 -6.87 2.56
N LYS A 17 5.16 -8.10 2.37
CA LYS A 17 5.91 -9.33 2.68
C LYS A 17 7.24 -9.44 1.95
N PHE A 18 7.30 -8.98 0.70
CA PHE A 18 8.55 -8.98 -0.07
C PHE A 18 9.61 -8.08 0.58
N PHE A 19 9.20 -6.90 1.06
CA PHE A 19 10.11 -5.93 1.65
C PHE A 19 10.37 -6.14 3.15
N HIS A 20 9.53 -6.89 3.85
CA HIS A 20 9.59 -7.11 5.29
C HIS A 20 11.00 -7.55 5.78
N SER A 21 11.69 -8.40 5.03
CA SER A 21 13.04 -8.88 5.36
C SER A 21 14.13 -7.80 5.31
N GLN A 22 13.86 -6.64 4.69
CA GLN A 22 14.83 -5.55 4.52
C GLN A 22 14.87 -4.58 5.72
N GLY A 23 13.96 -4.76 6.69
CA GLY A 23 13.77 -3.89 7.85
C GLY A 23 12.72 -2.80 7.62
N HIS A 24 12.02 -2.40 8.68
CA HIS A 24 10.82 -1.55 8.65
C HIS A 24 10.99 -0.28 7.78
N ASP A 25 11.99 0.55 8.04
CA ASP A 25 12.17 1.82 7.31
C ASP A 25 12.35 1.62 5.80
N ARG A 26 13.16 0.62 5.42
CA ARG A 26 13.37 0.26 4.01
C ARG A 26 12.13 -0.36 3.41
N ALA A 27 11.37 -1.11 4.20
CA ALA A 27 10.12 -1.70 3.75
C ALA A 27 9.07 -0.64 3.45
N VAL A 28 8.83 0.27 4.39
CA VAL A 28 7.90 1.41 4.24
C VAL A 28 8.26 2.21 2.97
N GLN A 29 9.54 2.54 2.79
CA GLN A 29 9.99 3.24 1.59
C GLN A 29 9.76 2.42 0.31
N GLY A 30 10.24 1.17 0.28
CA GLY A 30 10.13 0.31 -0.90
C GLY A 30 8.69 0.04 -1.32
N ILE A 31 7.79 -0.20 -0.35
CA ILE A 31 6.36 -0.40 -0.60
C ILE A 31 5.74 0.86 -1.20
N SER A 32 5.98 2.03 -0.60
CA SER A 32 5.42 3.31 -1.06
C SER A 32 5.84 3.63 -2.49
N GLU A 33 7.13 3.46 -2.82
CA GLU A 33 7.67 3.66 -4.16
C GLU A 33 7.10 2.66 -5.17
N HIS A 34 6.95 1.39 -4.77
CA HIS A 34 6.41 0.35 -5.64
C HIS A 34 4.95 0.63 -6.00
N ILE A 35 4.12 0.96 -5.00
CA ILE A 35 2.71 1.30 -5.23
C ILE A 35 2.62 2.55 -6.11
N TRP A 36 3.44 3.58 -5.88
CA TRP A 36 3.44 4.78 -6.72
C TRP A 36 3.79 4.50 -8.19
N LYS A 37 4.85 3.72 -8.43
CA LYS A 37 5.39 3.45 -9.78
C LYS A 37 4.52 2.49 -10.58
N PHE A 38 4.00 1.44 -9.95
CA PHE A 38 3.37 0.33 -10.65
C PHE A 38 1.84 0.35 -10.61
N TRP A 39 1.22 1.07 -9.66
CA TRP A 39 -0.24 1.16 -9.61
C TRP A 39 -0.75 2.35 -10.39
N ASP A 40 -1.81 2.14 -11.16
CA ASP A 40 -2.48 3.23 -11.84
C ASP A 40 -3.18 4.18 -10.84
N PRO A 41 -3.50 5.41 -11.26
CA PRO A 41 -4.12 6.40 -10.37
C PRO A 41 -5.45 5.96 -9.75
N ARG A 42 -6.23 5.06 -10.39
CA ARG A 42 -7.53 4.61 -9.86
C ARG A 42 -7.32 3.62 -8.72
N MET A 43 -6.37 2.69 -8.87
CA MET A 43 -6.00 1.75 -7.80
C MET A 43 -5.49 2.51 -6.57
N ARG A 44 -4.64 3.52 -6.76
CA ARG A 44 -4.14 4.38 -5.66
C ARG A 44 -5.27 5.10 -4.93
N LYS A 45 -6.23 5.68 -5.67
CA LYS A 45 -7.41 6.30 -5.05
C LYS A 45 -8.24 5.32 -4.24
N GLN A 46 -8.42 4.09 -4.73
CA GLN A 46 -9.21 3.07 -4.02
C GLN A 46 -8.53 2.61 -2.73
N ILE A 47 -7.20 2.38 -2.75
CA ILE A 47 -6.49 1.97 -1.53
C ILE A 47 -6.38 3.10 -0.52
N PHE A 48 -6.28 4.35 -0.95
CA PHE A 48 -6.35 5.49 -0.03
C PHE A 48 -7.74 5.66 0.58
N ALA A 49 -8.80 5.45 -0.18
CA ALA A 49 -10.16 5.44 0.37
C ALA A 49 -10.32 4.32 1.43
N HIS A 50 -9.71 3.15 1.20
CA HIS A 50 -9.68 2.06 2.18
C HIS A 50 -8.86 2.42 3.43
N LEU A 51 -7.70 3.08 3.25
CA LEU A 51 -6.88 3.60 4.34
C LEU A 51 -7.68 4.60 5.20
N ASP A 52 -8.41 5.51 4.57
CA ASP A 52 -9.25 6.51 5.25
C ASP A 52 -10.43 5.89 6.00
N ALA A 53 -10.92 4.73 5.55
CA ALA A 53 -11.93 3.93 6.24
C ALA A 53 -11.37 3.11 7.42
N GLY A 54 -10.08 3.24 7.72
CA GLY A 54 -9.40 2.56 8.84
C GLY A 54 -8.41 1.48 8.42
N GLY A 55 -8.28 1.19 7.11
CA GLY A 55 -7.21 0.33 6.59
C GLY A 55 -7.28 -1.14 7.01
N ALA A 56 -8.48 -1.63 7.32
CA ALA A 56 -8.67 -3.00 7.82
C ALA A 56 -8.03 -4.05 6.89
N GLY A 57 -7.26 -4.97 7.48
CA GLY A 57 -6.58 -6.04 6.75
C GLY A 57 -5.29 -5.65 6.05
N LEU A 58 -4.82 -4.40 6.15
CA LEU A 58 -3.48 -4.02 5.70
C LEU A 58 -2.44 -4.35 6.78
N ASP A 59 -1.28 -4.84 6.35
CA ASP A 59 -0.15 -5.10 7.24
C ASP A 59 0.44 -3.77 7.77
N PRO A 60 1.05 -3.73 8.96
CA PRO A 60 1.57 -2.49 9.56
C PRO A 60 2.55 -1.72 8.65
N ASP A 61 3.53 -2.42 8.06
CA ASP A 61 4.50 -1.81 7.13
C ASP A 61 3.80 -1.19 5.89
N VAL A 62 2.67 -1.76 5.47
CA VAL A 62 1.88 -1.29 4.32
C VAL A 62 1.02 -0.09 4.70
N LEU A 63 0.45 -0.07 5.91
CA LEU A 63 -0.28 1.08 6.43
C LEU A 63 0.64 2.31 6.47
N ASP A 64 1.81 2.17 7.06
CA ASP A 64 2.79 3.26 7.17
C ASP A 64 3.27 3.72 5.79
N ALA A 65 3.50 2.78 4.86
CA ALA A 65 3.86 3.10 3.48
C ALA A 65 2.77 3.88 2.75
N LEU A 66 1.50 3.51 2.91
CA LEU A 66 0.38 4.20 2.28
C LEU A 66 0.12 5.57 2.90
N GLN A 67 0.26 5.71 4.23
CA GLN A 67 0.19 6.99 4.91
C GLN A 67 1.30 7.94 4.42
N LYS A 68 2.54 7.46 4.36
CA LYS A 68 3.67 8.20 3.81
C LYS A 68 3.43 8.60 2.36
N LEU A 69 2.96 7.68 1.53
CA LEU A 69 2.68 7.96 0.12
C LEU A 69 1.57 9.02 -0.05
N LYS A 70 0.52 8.97 0.77
CA LYS A 70 -0.58 9.94 0.75
C LYS A 70 -0.12 11.35 1.16
N GLN A 71 0.88 11.46 2.04
CA GLN A 71 1.48 12.76 2.40
C GLN A 71 2.38 13.35 1.29
N GLN A 72 2.84 12.51 0.36
CA GLN A 72 3.74 12.91 -0.73
C GLN A 72 3.02 13.16 -2.07
N ALA A 73 1.73 12.80 -2.16
CA ALA A 73 0.90 12.93 -3.36
C ALA A 73 0.08 14.23 -3.33
#